data_AF-A0A7V9WPF7-F1
#
_entry.id   AF-A0A7V9WPF7-F1
#
_cell.length_a   1.000
_cell.length_b   1.000
_cell.length_c   1.000
_cell.angle_alpha   90.00
_cell.angle_beta   90.00
_cell.angle_gamma   90.00
#
_symmetry.space_group_name_H-M   'P 1'
#
loop_
_entity.id
_entity.type
_entity.pdbx_description
1 polymer ?
#
loop_
_entity_poly.entity_id
_entity_poly.type
_entity_poly.pdbx_seq_one_letter_code
_entity_poly.pdbx_strand_id
1 'polypeptide(L)'
;MTDYGIIVALACSGAAVVYGILTARWLLAKSPGNEEMQFISGAVQEGASAYLIRQYQIIGVVAVVLAIVLAVALDIQAAIGFVIGGLLSGAAGFIGMNVSVRANARVAETARGGIGPALEVAFKGGAVTGMLVAGLALLGVAGYYGILLLTGTEEKEAIDALVGLGFGGSLISVFARLGGGIFTKAADVGADIVGKIEAGIPEDDPRNPAVIADNVGDNVGDCAGMAADLFETYAVTAVAVMLLGVLTFNELGEVSVYPLVIGGVSIIASIIGTYAVKSTTGNVERALYQGLIVSGVLAAIAFLPITLWLMDDVSFKEGASSLITGGGDVASGFDFWLCTLIGIGITAGLFVITDYYTSTRFSPVK
;
A
#
# COMPACT_ATOMS: atom_id res chain seq x y z
N MET A 1 16.32 2.40 24.15
CA MET A 1 15.20 3.35 23.88
C MET A 1 14.68 3.15 22.47
N THR A 2 15.58 3.06 21.49
CA THR A 2 15.40 2.51 20.13
C THR A 2 14.63 1.19 20.06
N ASP A 3 14.91 0.25 20.97
CA ASP A 3 14.25 -1.07 21.00
C ASP A 3 12.72 -0.99 21.10
N TYR A 4 12.20 0.00 21.83
CA TYR A 4 10.76 0.15 22.01
C TYR A 4 10.07 0.59 20.72
N GLY A 5 10.69 1.44 19.90
CA GLY A 5 10.05 1.92 18.68
C GLY A 5 9.96 0.85 17.58
N ILE A 6 10.95 -0.05 17.47
CA ILE A 6 10.86 -1.23 16.59
C ILE A 6 9.74 -2.17 17.07
N ILE A 7 9.66 -2.44 18.37
CA ILE A 7 8.59 -3.28 18.94
C ILE A 7 7.21 -2.66 18.68
N VAL A 8 7.06 -1.34 18.85
CA VAL A 8 5.81 -0.62 18.55
C VAL A 8 5.46 -0.76 17.07
N ALA A 9 6.41 -0.54 16.16
CA ALA A 9 6.19 -0.68 14.73
C ALA A 9 5.75 -2.11 14.35
N LEU A 10 6.39 -3.14 14.94
CA LEU A 10 6.03 -4.54 14.74
C LEU A 10 4.66 -4.89 15.33
N ALA A 11 4.31 -4.32 16.48
CA ALA A 11 2.99 -4.50 17.08
C ALA A 11 1.90 -3.87 16.20
N CYS A 12 2.13 -2.67 15.68
CA CYS A 12 1.23 -1.99 14.75
C CYS A 12 1.09 -2.73 13.41
N SER A 13 2.19 -3.24 12.85
CA SER A 13 2.14 -4.05 11.63
C SER A 13 1.37 -5.36 11.83
N GLY A 14 1.60 -6.03 12.97
CA GLY A 14 0.82 -7.19 13.40
C GLY A 14 -0.67 -6.88 13.55
N ALA A 15 -1.01 -5.73 14.13
CA ALA A 15 -2.41 -5.28 14.24
C ALA A 15 -3.07 -5.07 12.86
N ALA A 16 -2.34 -4.52 11.89
CA ALA A 16 -2.81 -4.39 10.50
C ALA A 16 -3.10 -5.76 9.87
N VAL A 17 -2.18 -6.72 10.01
CA VAL A 17 -2.34 -8.08 9.48
C VAL A 17 -3.52 -8.79 10.15
N VAL A 18 -3.65 -8.69 11.48
CA VAL A 18 -4.78 -9.25 12.22
C VAL A 18 -6.10 -8.62 11.76
N TYR A 19 -6.16 -7.29 11.63
CA TYR A 19 -7.33 -6.61 11.09
C TYR A 19 -7.69 -7.11 9.69
N GLY A 20 -6.70 -7.23 8.79
CA GLY A 20 -6.89 -7.76 7.44
C GLY A 20 -7.46 -9.17 7.45
N ILE A 21 -6.92 -10.07 8.28
CA ILE A 21 -7.42 -11.45 8.42
C ILE A 21 -8.85 -11.49 8.95
N LEU A 22 -9.15 -10.72 10.01
CA LEU A 22 -10.49 -10.69 10.61
C LEU A 22 -11.52 -10.12 9.63
N THR A 23 -11.17 -9.05 8.92
CA THR A 23 -12.04 -8.41 7.92
C THR A 23 -12.24 -9.32 6.71
N ALA A 24 -11.19 -10.02 6.25
CA ALA A 24 -11.29 -11.01 5.19
C ALA A 24 -12.21 -12.18 5.59
N ARG A 25 -12.09 -12.69 6.83
CA ARG A 25 -12.98 -13.75 7.34
C ARG A 25 -14.43 -13.28 7.38
N TRP A 26 -14.68 -12.08 7.88
CA TRP A 26 -16.02 -11.49 7.88
C TRP A 26 -16.58 -11.33 6.47
N LEU A 27 -15.76 -10.89 5.53
CA LEU A 27 -16.12 -10.71 4.12
C LEU A 27 -16.46 -12.06 3.47
N LEU A 28 -15.60 -13.06 3.62
CA LEU A 28 -15.76 -14.37 3.03
C LEU A 28 -16.96 -15.15 3.59
N ALA A 29 -17.38 -14.85 4.82
CA ALA A 29 -18.58 -15.41 5.43
C ALA A 29 -19.89 -14.91 4.78
N LYS A 30 -19.86 -13.83 3.99
CA LYS A 30 -21.05 -13.37 3.25
C LYS A 30 -21.36 -14.29 2.08
N SER A 31 -22.65 -14.35 1.72
CA SER A 31 -23.14 -15.12 0.58
C SER A 31 -22.46 -14.67 -0.72
N PRO A 32 -21.89 -15.60 -1.51
CA PRO A 32 -21.31 -15.31 -2.81
C PRO A 32 -22.35 -15.10 -3.93
N GLY A 33 -23.65 -15.08 -3.59
CA GLY A 33 -24.74 -14.91 -4.55
C GLY A 33 -25.31 -16.22 -5.09
N ASN A 34 -26.04 -16.14 -6.20
CA ASN A 34 -26.64 -17.31 -6.87
C ASN A 34 -25.59 -18.13 -7.65
N GLU A 35 -26.02 -19.27 -8.22
CA GLU A 35 -25.14 -20.17 -8.98
C GLU A 35 -24.45 -19.48 -10.17
N GLU A 36 -25.17 -18.59 -10.86
CA GLU A 36 -24.64 -17.84 -12.00
C GLU A 36 -23.53 -16.85 -11.58
N MET A 37 -23.73 -16.09 -10.50
CA MET A 37 -22.70 -15.23 -9.92
C MET A 37 -21.46 -16.02 -9.50
N GLN A 38 -21.66 -17.19 -8.89
CA GLN A 38 -20.56 -18.06 -8.46
C GLN A 38 -19.80 -18.64 -9.66
N PHE A 39 -20.51 -19.00 -10.73
CA PHE A 39 -19.91 -19.48 -11.97
C PHE A 39 -19.02 -18.42 -12.62
N ILE A 40 -19.53 -17.20 -12.81
CA ILE A 40 -18.78 -16.08 -13.41
C ILE A 40 -17.58 -15.73 -12.54
N SER A 41 -17.78 -15.60 -11.22
CA SER A 41 -16.70 -15.32 -10.26
C SER A 41 -15.62 -16.40 -10.28
N GLY A 42 -16.01 -17.67 -10.41
CA GLY A 42 -15.08 -18.79 -10.56
C GLY A 42 -14.20 -18.67 -11.80
N ALA A 43 -14.78 -18.31 -12.95
CA ALA A 43 -14.04 -18.11 -14.20
C ALA A 43 -13.03 -16.96 -14.08
N VAL A 44 -13.43 -15.83 -13.48
CA VAL A 44 -12.53 -14.69 -13.22
C VAL A 44 -11.42 -15.11 -12.25
N GLN A 45 -11.74 -15.89 -11.20
CA GLN A 45 -10.74 -16.36 -10.24
C GLN A 45 -9.71 -17.29 -10.87
N GLU A 46 -10.13 -18.20 -11.74
CA GLU A 46 -9.25 -19.10 -12.46
C GLU A 46 -8.30 -18.31 -13.38
N GLY A 47 -8.85 -17.38 -14.18
CA GLY A 47 -8.08 -16.53 -15.08
C GLY A 47 -7.06 -15.67 -14.36
N ALA A 48 -7.46 -14.99 -13.28
CA ALA A 48 -6.59 -14.12 -12.50
C ALA A 48 -5.46 -14.92 -11.82
N SER A 49 -5.79 -16.10 -11.28
CA SER A 49 -4.79 -17.00 -10.66
C SER A 49 -3.79 -17.52 -11.68
N ALA A 50 -4.26 -17.97 -12.85
CA ALA A 50 -3.39 -18.45 -13.93
C ALA A 50 -2.43 -17.37 -14.43
N TYR A 51 -2.94 -16.15 -14.61
CA TYR A 51 -2.14 -15.00 -15.01
C TYR A 51 -1.05 -14.67 -13.98
N LEU A 52 -1.41 -14.48 -12.69
CA LEU A 52 -0.42 -14.14 -11.67
C LEU A 52 0.63 -15.22 -11.48
N ILE A 53 0.26 -16.50 -11.48
CA ILE A 53 1.23 -17.60 -11.38
C ILE A 53 2.25 -17.51 -12.53
N ARG A 54 1.76 -17.29 -13.76
CA ARG A 54 2.65 -17.19 -14.92
C ARG A 54 3.56 -15.96 -14.83
N GLN A 55 3.01 -14.82 -14.44
CA GLN A 55 3.77 -13.59 -14.27
C GLN A 55 4.86 -13.74 -13.20
N TYR A 56 4.52 -14.31 -12.04
CA TYR A 56 5.45 -14.45 -10.92
C TYR A 56 6.55 -15.48 -11.19
N GLN A 57 6.27 -16.53 -11.97
CA GLN A 57 7.31 -17.44 -12.45
C GLN A 57 8.38 -16.71 -13.27
N ILE A 58 7.96 -15.82 -14.16
CA ILE A 58 8.89 -15.03 -15.00
C ILE A 58 9.67 -14.04 -14.14
N ILE A 59 8.97 -13.30 -13.27
CA ILE A 59 9.61 -12.34 -12.35
C ILE A 59 10.61 -13.06 -11.45
N GLY A 60 10.28 -14.26 -10.96
CA GLY A 60 11.16 -15.06 -10.10
C GLY A 60 12.51 -15.38 -10.74
N VAL A 61 12.54 -15.68 -12.04
CA VAL A 61 13.80 -15.89 -12.76
C VAL A 61 14.66 -14.62 -12.78
N VAL A 62 14.05 -13.47 -13.08
CA VAL A 62 14.74 -12.17 -13.07
C VAL A 62 15.23 -11.83 -11.65
N ALA A 63 14.40 -12.08 -10.64
CA ALA A 63 14.72 -11.85 -9.24
C ALA A 63 15.92 -12.67 -8.78
N VAL A 64 16.03 -13.94 -9.16
CA VAL A 64 17.19 -14.78 -8.82
C VAL A 64 18.48 -14.22 -9.43
N VAL A 65 18.44 -13.82 -10.71
CA VAL A 65 19.63 -13.22 -11.37
C VAL A 65 20.04 -11.93 -10.66
N LEU A 66 19.09 -11.05 -10.38
CA LEU A 66 19.36 -9.79 -9.68
C LEU A 66 19.85 -10.02 -8.25
N ALA A 67 19.30 -10.98 -7.52
CA ALA A 67 19.76 -11.31 -6.17
C ALA A 67 21.23 -11.75 -6.16
N ILE A 68 21.67 -12.56 -7.14
CA ILE A 68 23.07 -12.94 -7.29
C ILE A 68 23.94 -11.72 -7.60
N VAL A 69 23.49 -10.85 -8.51
CA VAL A 69 24.22 -9.62 -8.85
C VAL A 69 24.36 -8.71 -7.63
N LEU A 70 23.29 -8.50 -6.87
CA LEU A 70 23.32 -7.67 -5.66
C LEU A 70 24.24 -8.28 -4.59
N ALA A 71 24.24 -9.60 -4.42
CA ALA A 71 25.09 -10.28 -3.45
C ALA A 71 26.59 -10.12 -3.77
N VAL A 72 26.95 -10.05 -5.05
CA VAL A 72 28.34 -9.90 -5.50
C VAL A 72 28.76 -8.43 -5.58
N ALA A 73 27.86 -7.54 -6.00
CA ALA A 73 28.19 -6.15 -6.30
C ALA A 73 28.00 -5.19 -5.11
N LEU A 74 27.09 -5.50 -4.18
CA LEU A 74 26.79 -4.67 -3.01
C LEU A 74 27.18 -5.41 -1.73
N ASP A 75 26.30 -6.28 -1.25
CA ASP A 75 26.52 -7.12 -0.07
C ASP A 75 25.44 -8.21 0.02
N ILE A 76 25.73 -9.27 0.77
CA ILE A 76 24.80 -10.36 1.04
C ILE A 76 23.57 -9.86 1.80
N GLN A 77 23.72 -8.93 2.75
CA GLN A 77 22.59 -8.38 3.49
C GLN A 77 21.66 -7.57 2.58
N ALA A 78 22.21 -6.81 1.63
CA ALA A 78 21.39 -6.13 0.63
C ALA A 78 20.63 -7.13 -0.26
N ALA A 79 21.27 -8.23 -0.67
CA ALA A 79 20.61 -9.29 -1.45
C ALA A 79 19.51 -10.02 -0.66
N ILE A 80 19.71 -10.28 0.64
CA ILE A 80 18.68 -10.84 1.51
C ILE A 80 17.51 -9.86 1.63
N GLY A 81 17.80 -8.58 1.85
CA GLY A 81 16.79 -7.51 1.86
C GLY A 81 15.96 -7.52 0.58
N PHE A 82 16.62 -7.58 -0.57
CA PHE A 82 15.96 -7.68 -1.88
C PHE A 82 15.01 -8.87 -2.00
N VAL A 83 15.42 -10.06 -1.55
CA VAL A 83 14.54 -11.23 -1.56
C VAL A 83 13.35 -11.03 -0.63
N ILE A 84 13.56 -10.49 0.58
CA ILE A 84 12.50 -10.20 1.54
C ILE A 84 11.49 -9.20 0.95
N GLY A 85 11.97 -8.09 0.40
CA GLY A 85 11.13 -7.05 -0.21
C GLY A 85 10.31 -7.58 -1.38
N GLY A 86 10.93 -8.37 -2.25
CA GLY A 86 10.23 -9.01 -3.36
C GLY A 86 9.18 -10.02 -2.90
N LEU A 87 9.49 -10.87 -1.91
CA LEU A 87 8.54 -11.84 -1.37
C LEU A 87 7.34 -11.16 -0.69
N LEU A 88 7.58 -10.12 0.11
CA LEU A 88 6.53 -9.40 0.82
C LEU A 88 5.66 -8.58 -0.15
N SER A 89 6.25 -7.92 -1.15
CA SER A 89 5.51 -7.22 -2.20
C SER A 89 4.65 -8.18 -3.02
N GLY A 90 5.22 -9.31 -3.46
CA GLY A 90 4.49 -10.35 -4.16
C GLY A 90 3.38 -10.98 -3.32
N ALA A 91 3.63 -11.20 -2.02
CA ALA A 91 2.59 -11.66 -1.09
C ALA A 91 1.46 -10.64 -0.94
N ALA A 92 1.77 -9.34 -0.83
CA ALA A 92 0.76 -8.29 -0.74
C ALA A 92 -0.13 -8.25 -2.00
N GLY A 93 0.48 -8.32 -3.20
CA GLY A 93 -0.24 -8.38 -4.48
C GLY A 93 -1.11 -9.63 -4.61
N PHE A 94 -0.55 -10.80 -4.31
CA PHE A 94 -1.25 -12.08 -4.43
C PHE A 94 -2.40 -12.22 -3.43
N ILE A 95 -2.18 -11.85 -2.16
CA ILE A 95 -3.23 -11.91 -1.14
C ILE A 95 -4.32 -10.88 -1.46
N GLY A 96 -3.93 -9.66 -1.84
CA GLY A 96 -4.86 -8.60 -2.23
C GLY A 96 -5.79 -9.03 -3.36
N MET A 97 -5.24 -9.58 -4.44
CA MET A 97 -6.03 -10.11 -5.57
C MET A 97 -6.99 -11.22 -5.10
N ASN A 98 -6.53 -12.19 -4.32
CA ASN A 98 -7.38 -13.30 -3.88
C ASN A 98 -8.58 -12.83 -3.05
N VAL A 99 -8.40 -11.77 -2.26
CA VAL A 99 -9.50 -11.16 -1.50
C VAL A 99 -10.42 -10.39 -2.44
N SER A 100 -9.89 -9.54 -3.32
CA SER A 100 -10.66 -8.74 -4.28
C SER A 100 -11.56 -9.61 -5.16
N VAL A 101 -11.00 -10.63 -5.84
CA VAL A 101 -11.76 -11.53 -6.72
C VAL A 101 -12.96 -12.16 -5.99
N ARG A 102 -12.75 -12.60 -4.75
CA ARG A 102 -13.80 -13.23 -3.94
C ARG A 102 -14.79 -12.20 -3.38
N ALA A 103 -14.39 -10.95 -3.25
CA ALA A 103 -15.26 -9.87 -2.81
C ALA A 103 -16.26 -9.48 -3.90
N ASN A 104 -15.87 -9.50 -5.17
CA ASN A 104 -16.65 -8.96 -6.30
C ASN A 104 -18.09 -9.52 -6.34
N ALA A 105 -18.25 -10.85 -6.36
CA ALA A 105 -19.58 -11.47 -6.36
C ALA A 105 -20.40 -11.17 -5.10
N ARG A 106 -19.74 -11.00 -3.95
CA ARG A 106 -20.40 -10.66 -2.68
C ARG A 106 -20.89 -9.22 -2.67
N VAL A 107 -20.15 -8.31 -3.31
CA VAL A 107 -20.59 -6.93 -3.52
C VAL A 107 -21.83 -6.91 -4.42
N ALA A 108 -21.81 -7.67 -5.52
CA ALA A 108 -22.95 -7.78 -6.44
C ALA A 108 -24.21 -8.33 -5.75
N GLU A 109 -24.09 -9.40 -4.95
CA GLU A 109 -25.23 -9.92 -4.18
C GLU A 109 -25.72 -8.90 -3.14
N THR A 110 -24.80 -8.23 -2.45
CA THR A 110 -25.17 -7.24 -1.42
C THR A 110 -25.80 -5.99 -2.02
N ALA A 111 -25.50 -5.65 -3.28
CA ALA A 111 -26.10 -4.52 -4.00
C ALA A 111 -27.61 -4.66 -4.20
N ARG A 112 -28.17 -5.88 -4.10
CA ARG A 112 -29.62 -6.09 -4.03
C ARG A 112 -30.27 -5.39 -2.82
N GLY A 113 -29.51 -5.18 -1.75
CA GLY A 113 -29.91 -4.43 -0.56
C GLY A 113 -29.65 -2.92 -0.63
N GLY A 114 -29.16 -2.41 -1.77
CA GLY A 114 -28.87 -1.00 -2.00
C GLY A 114 -27.39 -0.61 -1.82
N ILE A 115 -27.11 0.67 -2.02
CA ILE A 115 -25.75 1.22 -2.10
C ILE A 115 -25.00 1.12 -0.77
N GLY A 116 -25.66 1.40 0.35
CA GLY A 116 -25.02 1.39 1.68
C GLY A 116 -24.38 0.04 2.02
N PRO A 117 -25.16 -1.07 1.99
CA PRO A 117 -24.62 -2.42 2.20
C PRO A 117 -23.54 -2.81 1.18
N ALA A 118 -23.72 -2.48 -0.11
CA ALA A 118 -22.72 -2.77 -1.15
C ALA A 118 -21.40 -2.05 -0.88
N LEU A 119 -21.47 -0.77 -0.52
CA LEU A 119 -20.31 0.03 -0.16
C LEU A 119 -19.58 -0.55 1.05
N GLU A 120 -20.28 -1.01 2.08
CA GLU A 120 -19.62 -1.61 3.25
C GLU A 120 -18.78 -2.84 2.85
N VAL A 121 -19.33 -3.69 1.98
CA VAL A 121 -18.65 -4.91 1.51
C VAL A 121 -17.48 -4.56 0.59
N ALA A 122 -17.69 -3.65 -0.37
CA ALA A 122 -16.65 -3.22 -1.31
C ALA A 122 -15.50 -2.52 -0.58
N PHE A 123 -15.82 -1.59 0.32
CA PHE A 123 -14.83 -0.86 1.10
C PHE A 123 -14.04 -1.79 2.01
N LYS A 124 -14.68 -2.75 2.68
CA LYS A 124 -13.96 -3.75 3.49
C LYS A 124 -13.10 -4.68 2.64
N GLY A 125 -13.50 -4.98 1.40
CA GLY A 125 -12.66 -5.68 0.43
C GLY A 125 -11.35 -4.92 0.17
N GLY A 126 -11.44 -3.63 -0.13
CA GLY A 126 -10.26 -2.77 -0.32
C GLY A 126 -9.45 -2.55 0.96
N ALA A 127 -10.12 -2.40 2.11
CA ALA A 127 -9.47 -2.20 3.41
C ALA A 127 -8.60 -3.40 3.82
N VAL A 128 -8.99 -4.63 3.48
CA VAL A 128 -8.15 -5.81 3.68
C VAL A 128 -6.83 -5.67 2.92
N THR A 129 -6.89 -5.37 1.63
CA THR A 129 -5.70 -5.20 0.80
C THR A 129 -4.83 -4.04 1.30
N GLY A 130 -5.41 -2.88 1.58
CA GLY A 130 -4.67 -1.71 2.06
C GLY A 130 -3.96 -1.96 3.40
N MET A 131 -4.63 -2.61 4.36
CA MET A 131 -4.03 -2.92 5.67
C MET A 131 -2.97 -4.00 5.58
N LEU A 132 -3.13 -4.98 4.70
CA LEU A 132 -2.10 -5.98 4.45
C LEU A 132 -0.88 -5.37 3.76
N VAL A 133 -1.06 -4.48 2.79
CA VAL A 133 0.05 -3.77 2.12
C VAL A 133 0.84 -2.95 3.14
N ALA A 134 0.18 -2.07 3.89
CA ALA A 134 0.84 -1.23 4.89
C ALA A 134 1.48 -2.07 6.01
N GLY A 135 0.78 -3.12 6.48
CA GLY A 135 1.26 -4.04 7.49
C GLY A 135 2.48 -4.82 7.04
N LEU A 136 2.45 -5.44 5.85
CA LEU A 136 3.57 -6.22 5.32
C LEU A 136 4.77 -5.33 4.99
N ALA A 137 4.55 -4.11 4.49
CA ALA A 137 5.63 -3.17 4.22
C ALA A 137 6.32 -2.74 5.51
N LEU A 138 5.56 -2.32 6.52
CA LEU A 138 6.12 -1.97 7.84
C LEU A 138 6.78 -3.17 8.53
N LEU A 139 6.17 -4.37 8.44
CA LEU A 139 6.75 -5.61 8.96
C LEU A 139 8.07 -5.94 8.26
N GLY A 140 8.14 -5.77 6.94
CA GLY A 140 9.35 -6.00 6.16
C GLY A 140 10.48 -5.05 6.56
N VAL A 141 10.20 -3.75 6.58
CA VAL A 141 11.20 -2.73 6.92
C VAL A 141 11.62 -2.86 8.40
N ALA A 142 10.67 -2.78 9.34
CA ALA A 142 10.98 -2.81 10.77
C ALA A 142 11.51 -4.17 11.23
N GLY A 143 10.98 -5.27 10.66
CA GLY A 143 11.40 -6.62 11.00
C GLY A 143 12.79 -6.93 10.49
N TYR A 144 13.09 -6.60 9.23
CA TYR A 144 14.42 -6.83 8.68
C TYR A 144 15.47 -5.95 9.37
N TYR A 145 15.16 -4.66 9.57
CA TYR A 145 16.00 -3.75 10.33
C TYR A 145 16.30 -4.26 11.74
N GLY A 146 15.25 -4.65 12.49
CA GLY A 146 15.40 -5.18 13.85
C GLY A 146 16.24 -6.45 13.91
N ILE A 147 16.10 -7.36 12.94
CA ILE A 147 16.92 -8.58 12.88
C ILE A 147 18.39 -8.23 12.67
N LEU A 148 18.71 -7.31 11.77
CA LEU A 148 20.10 -6.89 11.50
C LEU A 148 20.77 -6.29 12.74
N LEU A 149 20.05 -5.42 13.46
CA LEU A 149 20.56 -4.87 14.73
C LEU A 149 20.78 -5.94 15.79
N LEU A 150 19.87 -6.93 15.90
CA LEU A 150 20.03 -8.05 16.84
C LEU A 150 21.22 -8.95 16.50
N THR A 151 21.59 -9.06 15.22
CA THR A 151 22.79 -9.78 14.78
C THR A 151 24.08 -8.99 14.97
N GLY A 152 24.01 -7.75 15.45
CA GLY A 152 25.16 -6.89 15.72
C GLY A 152 25.63 -6.06 14.52
N THR A 153 24.82 -5.96 13.46
CA THR A 153 25.09 -5.07 12.33
C THR A 153 24.96 -3.61 12.78
N GLU A 154 25.88 -2.75 12.35
CA GLU A 154 25.80 -1.32 12.65
C GLU A 154 24.56 -0.67 11.99
N GLU A 155 23.97 0.35 12.63
CA GLU A 155 22.71 0.95 12.17
C GLU A 155 22.78 1.46 10.73
N LYS A 156 23.92 2.04 10.34
CA LYS A 156 24.13 2.51 8.97
C LYS A 156 24.14 1.36 7.97
N GLU A 157 24.90 0.30 8.25
CA GLU A 157 24.97 -0.89 7.39
C GLU A 157 23.60 -1.59 7.28
N ALA A 158 22.84 -1.61 8.39
CA ALA A 158 21.50 -2.15 8.41
C ALA A 158 20.53 -1.36 7.49
N ILE A 159 20.68 -0.03 7.42
CA ILE A 159 19.89 0.81 6.51
C ILE A 159 20.36 0.67 5.06
N ASP A 160 21.67 0.58 4.82
CA ASP A 160 22.19 0.32 3.49
C ASP A 160 21.68 -1.04 2.95
N ALA A 161 21.52 -2.05 3.82
CA ALA A 161 20.88 -3.32 3.47
C ALA A 161 19.37 -3.19 3.17
N LEU A 162 18.65 -2.27 3.83
CA LEU A 162 17.24 -1.98 3.54
C LEU A 162 17.01 -1.38 2.15
N VAL A 163 18.01 -0.74 1.54
CA VAL A 163 17.94 -0.31 0.14
C VAL A 163 17.66 -1.51 -0.78
N GLY A 164 18.26 -2.66 -0.46
CA GLY A 164 17.96 -3.92 -1.13
C GLY A 164 16.48 -4.29 -1.05
N LEU A 165 15.86 -4.15 0.13
CA LEU A 165 14.43 -4.40 0.33
C LEU A 165 13.55 -3.52 -0.56
N GLY A 166 13.89 -2.22 -0.66
CA GLY A 166 13.26 -1.30 -1.60
C GLY A 166 13.35 -1.81 -3.04
N PHE A 167 14.56 -2.15 -3.51
CA PHE A 167 14.78 -2.69 -4.86
C PHE A 167 13.97 -3.97 -5.14
N GLY A 168 13.85 -4.85 -4.15
CA GLY A 168 13.04 -6.06 -4.26
C GLY A 168 11.56 -5.75 -4.47
N GLY A 169 11.03 -4.81 -3.67
CA GLY A 169 9.67 -4.30 -3.82
C GLY A 169 9.42 -3.67 -5.19
N SER A 170 10.36 -2.83 -5.65
CA SER A 170 10.27 -2.15 -6.96
C SER A 170 10.32 -3.12 -8.14
N LEU A 171 11.10 -4.20 -8.05
CA LEU A 171 11.10 -5.23 -9.10
C LEU A 171 9.68 -5.81 -9.28
N ILE A 172 9.06 -6.23 -8.18
CA ILE A 172 7.71 -6.82 -8.25
C ILE A 172 6.70 -5.78 -8.71
N SER A 173 6.72 -4.56 -8.14
CA SER A 173 5.81 -3.47 -8.50
C SER A 173 5.84 -3.19 -10.01
N VAL A 174 7.03 -2.98 -10.59
CA VAL A 174 7.18 -2.63 -11.99
C VAL A 174 6.58 -3.70 -12.90
N PHE A 175 6.91 -4.98 -12.67
CA PHE A 175 6.38 -6.05 -13.52
C PHE A 175 4.91 -6.34 -13.28
N ALA A 176 4.44 -6.28 -12.02
CA ALA A 176 3.04 -6.50 -11.68
C ALA A 176 2.15 -5.42 -12.29
N ARG A 177 2.54 -4.14 -12.14
CA ARG A 177 1.80 -2.99 -12.66
C ARG A 177 1.83 -2.90 -14.18
N LEU A 178 3.00 -3.05 -14.81
CA LEU A 178 3.10 -2.99 -16.27
C LEU A 178 2.43 -4.20 -16.92
N GLY A 179 2.74 -5.41 -16.45
CA GLY A 179 2.16 -6.62 -17.00
C GLY A 179 0.64 -6.64 -16.82
N GLY A 180 0.17 -6.41 -15.59
CA GLY A 180 -1.25 -6.39 -15.27
C GLY A 180 -1.97 -5.28 -16.03
N GLY A 181 -1.39 -4.07 -16.07
CA GLY A 181 -1.92 -2.92 -16.79
C GLY A 181 -2.05 -3.14 -18.30
N ILE A 182 -1.06 -3.78 -18.93
CA ILE A 182 -1.15 -4.16 -20.35
C ILE A 182 -2.29 -5.17 -20.55
N PHE A 183 -2.44 -6.13 -19.65
CA PHE A 183 -3.50 -7.13 -19.74
C PHE A 183 -4.90 -6.52 -19.59
N THR A 184 -5.14 -5.73 -18.53
CA THR A 184 -6.45 -5.06 -18.32
C THR A 184 -6.76 -4.13 -19.49
N LYS A 185 -5.86 -3.21 -19.85
CA LYS A 185 -6.19 -2.20 -20.86
C LYS A 185 -6.31 -2.74 -22.27
N ALA A 186 -5.64 -3.85 -22.59
CA ALA A 186 -5.89 -4.54 -23.86
C ALA A 186 -7.29 -5.19 -23.88
N ALA A 187 -7.75 -5.75 -22.76
CA ALA A 187 -9.05 -6.39 -22.65
C ALA A 187 -10.19 -5.36 -22.60
N ASP A 188 -10.08 -4.37 -21.71
CA ASP A 188 -11.01 -3.23 -21.51
C ASP A 188 -11.29 -2.52 -22.85
N VAL A 189 -10.25 -2.01 -23.52
CA VAL A 189 -10.40 -1.30 -24.81
C VAL A 189 -10.99 -2.20 -25.89
N GLY A 190 -10.61 -3.48 -25.93
CA GLY A 190 -11.14 -4.44 -26.89
C GLY A 190 -12.61 -4.76 -26.65
N ALA A 191 -13.00 -4.95 -25.38
CA ALA A 191 -14.36 -5.24 -24.98
C ALA A 191 -15.29 -4.07 -25.28
N ASP A 192 -14.86 -2.86 -24.90
CA ASP A 192 -15.67 -1.65 -25.00
C ASP A 192 -15.88 -1.18 -26.44
N ILE A 193 -14.82 -1.15 -27.27
CA ILE A 193 -14.94 -0.68 -28.65
C ILE A 193 -15.85 -1.61 -29.45
N VAL A 194 -15.58 -2.92 -29.42
CA VAL A 194 -16.34 -3.89 -30.22
C VAL A 194 -17.76 -4.04 -29.65
N GLY A 195 -17.90 -4.09 -28.33
CA GLY A 195 -19.21 -4.24 -27.68
C GLY A 195 -20.11 -3.03 -27.85
N LYS A 196 -19.67 -1.86 -27.34
CA LYS A 196 -20.51 -0.66 -27.27
C LYS A 196 -20.65 0.03 -28.62
N ILE A 197 -19.56 0.15 -29.38
CA ILE A 197 -19.53 1.01 -30.59
C ILE A 197 -19.88 0.23 -31.85
N GLU A 198 -19.33 -0.96 -32.04
CA GLU A 198 -19.54 -1.73 -33.27
C GLU A 198 -20.81 -2.59 -33.21
N ALA A 199 -20.97 -3.38 -32.15
CA ALA A 199 -22.09 -4.31 -32.00
C ALA A 199 -23.33 -3.68 -31.36
N GLY A 200 -23.18 -2.54 -30.68
CA GLY A 200 -24.28 -1.87 -29.99
C GLY A 200 -24.88 -2.67 -28.83
N ILE A 201 -24.08 -3.53 -28.19
CA ILE A 201 -24.48 -4.27 -26.99
C ILE A 201 -24.03 -3.52 -25.72
N PRO A 202 -24.68 -3.74 -24.56
CA PRO A 202 -24.27 -3.13 -23.30
C PRO A 202 -22.82 -3.45 -22.92
N GLU A 203 -22.26 -2.61 -22.03
CA GLU A 203 -21.02 -2.90 -21.30
C GLU A 203 -21.16 -4.17 -20.46
N ASP A 204 -20.06 -4.92 -20.32
CA ASP A 204 -20.01 -6.20 -19.58
C ASP A 204 -21.04 -7.25 -20.05
N ASP A 205 -21.51 -7.16 -21.29
CA ASP A 205 -22.50 -8.10 -21.80
C ASP A 205 -21.89 -9.50 -21.97
N PRO A 206 -22.53 -10.57 -21.45
CA PRO A 206 -22.00 -11.93 -21.49
C PRO A 206 -21.80 -12.50 -22.91
N ARG A 207 -22.37 -11.86 -23.95
CA ARG A 207 -22.15 -12.22 -25.35
C ARG A 207 -20.78 -11.77 -25.87
N ASN A 208 -20.14 -10.82 -25.19
CA ASN A 208 -18.83 -10.31 -25.56
C ASN A 208 -17.72 -11.20 -24.95
N PRO A 209 -16.92 -11.90 -25.77
CA PRO A 209 -15.91 -12.83 -25.28
C PRO A 209 -14.77 -12.17 -24.50
N ALA A 210 -14.61 -10.84 -24.61
CA ALA A 210 -13.55 -10.10 -23.93
C ALA A 210 -13.87 -9.77 -22.46
N VAL A 211 -15.14 -9.86 -22.03
CA VAL A 211 -15.58 -9.40 -20.71
C VAL A 211 -14.94 -10.17 -19.55
N ILE A 212 -14.72 -11.48 -19.70
CA ILE A 212 -14.00 -12.25 -18.68
C ILE A 212 -12.54 -11.79 -18.58
N ALA A 213 -11.89 -11.50 -19.71
CA ALA A 213 -10.51 -11.02 -19.70
C ALA A 213 -10.41 -9.62 -19.07
N ASP A 214 -11.40 -8.77 -19.30
CA ASP A 214 -11.50 -7.44 -18.70
C ASP A 214 -11.60 -7.53 -17.17
N ASN A 215 -12.59 -8.28 -16.69
CA ASN A 215 -12.78 -8.51 -15.25
C ASN A 215 -11.59 -9.25 -14.60
N VAL A 216 -10.90 -10.15 -15.32
CA VAL A 216 -9.63 -10.72 -14.85
C VAL A 216 -8.57 -9.63 -14.75
N GLY A 217 -8.49 -8.76 -15.76
CA GLY A 217 -7.64 -7.59 -15.84
C GLY A 217 -7.73 -6.70 -14.61
N ASP A 218 -8.94 -6.34 -14.18
CA ASP A 218 -9.14 -5.50 -13.00
C ASP A 218 -8.54 -6.09 -11.73
N ASN A 219 -8.56 -7.42 -11.61
CA ASN A 219 -8.00 -8.10 -10.45
C ASN A 219 -6.47 -8.20 -10.52
N VAL A 220 -5.89 -8.44 -11.70
CA VAL A 220 -4.44 -8.62 -11.85
C VAL A 220 -3.67 -7.30 -12.00
N GLY A 221 -4.26 -6.32 -12.67
CA GLY A 221 -3.70 -4.98 -12.84
C GLY A 221 -4.08 -4.06 -11.68
N ASP A 222 -5.37 -3.74 -11.60
CA ASP A 222 -5.85 -2.67 -10.74
C ASP A 222 -5.84 -3.08 -9.26
N CYS A 223 -5.99 -4.37 -8.92
CA CYS A 223 -5.83 -4.84 -7.54
C CYS A 223 -4.40 -5.28 -7.23
N ALA A 224 -3.90 -6.33 -7.89
CA ALA A 224 -2.60 -6.93 -7.54
C ALA A 224 -1.42 -5.98 -7.84
N GLY A 225 -1.44 -5.32 -9.00
CA GLY A 225 -0.43 -4.35 -9.40
C GLY A 225 -0.40 -3.14 -8.49
N MET A 226 -1.57 -2.56 -8.17
CA MET A 226 -1.67 -1.43 -7.24
C MET A 226 -1.17 -1.79 -5.82
N ALA A 227 -1.48 -2.98 -5.33
CA ALA A 227 -1.01 -3.43 -4.03
C ALA A 227 0.52 -3.53 -3.95
N ALA A 228 1.17 -4.07 -5.01
CA ALA A 228 2.63 -4.13 -5.10
C ALA A 228 3.27 -2.74 -5.23
N ASP A 229 2.61 -1.83 -5.96
CA ASP A 229 3.03 -0.42 -6.13
C ASP A 229 3.00 0.34 -4.81
N LEU A 230 1.89 0.23 -4.06
CA LEU A 230 1.76 0.88 -2.76
C LEU A 230 2.69 0.29 -1.70
N PHE A 231 2.96 -1.02 -1.74
CA PHE A 231 3.98 -1.65 -0.89
C PHE A 231 5.34 -1.01 -1.13
N GLU A 232 5.73 -0.89 -2.39
CA GLU A 232 7.01 -0.31 -2.79
C GLU A 232 7.12 1.14 -2.36
N THR A 233 6.11 1.95 -2.66
CA THR A 233 6.10 3.38 -2.30
C THR A 233 6.24 3.55 -0.79
N TYR A 234 5.54 2.74 0.01
CA TYR A 234 5.66 2.78 1.47
C TYR A 234 7.05 2.39 1.96
N ALA A 235 7.56 1.24 1.50
CA ALA A 235 8.85 0.71 1.94
C ALA A 235 10.01 1.63 1.53
N VAL A 236 10.05 2.06 0.27
CA VAL A 236 11.10 2.94 -0.27
C VAL A 236 11.07 4.31 0.42
N THR A 237 9.89 4.88 0.65
CA THR A 237 9.78 6.17 1.36
C THR A 237 10.26 6.05 2.81
N ALA A 238 9.88 4.98 3.52
CA ALA A 238 10.35 4.75 4.89
C ALA A 238 11.88 4.61 4.93
N VAL A 239 12.45 3.77 4.06
CA VAL A 239 13.91 3.56 3.98
C VAL A 239 14.65 4.84 3.57
N ALA A 240 14.11 5.63 2.65
CA ALA A 240 14.70 6.91 2.24
C ALA A 240 14.75 7.91 3.40
N VAL A 241 13.70 8.00 4.22
CA VAL A 241 13.69 8.85 5.42
C VAL A 241 14.70 8.34 6.45
N MET A 242 14.80 7.03 6.67
CA MET A 242 15.81 6.44 7.57
C MET A 242 17.24 6.78 7.11
N LEU A 243 17.52 6.60 5.82
CA LEU A 243 18.83 6.88 5.23
C LEU A 243 19.17 8.38 5.35
N LEU A 244 18.23 9.27 5.01
CA LEU A 244 18.41 10.71 5.16
C LEU A 244 18.69 11.07 6.62
N GLY A 245 17.97 10.45 7.55
CA GLY A 245 18.16 10.61 8.98
C GLY A 245 19.58 10.29 9.44
N VAL A 246 20.06 9.09 9.12
CA VAL A 246 21.41 8.63 9.49
C VAL A 246 22.53 9.44 8.84
N LEU A 247 22.29 10.02 7.66
CA LEU A 247 23.25 10.90 7.02
C LEU A 247 23.29 12.31 7.64
N THR A 248 22.23 12.72 8.35
CA THR A 248 22.02 14.11 8.77
C THR A 248 22.21 14.34 10.28
N PHE A 249 21.85 13.37 11.13
CA PHE A 249 21.82 13.51 12.59
C PHE A 249 22.84 12.62 13.30
N ASN A 250 23.27 13.00 14.51
CA ASN A 250 24.22 12.21 15.32
C ASN A 250 23.54 11.01 16.01
N GLU A 251 22.27 11.16 16.38
CA GLU A 251 21.46 10.21 17.14
C GLU A 251 20.81 9.20 16.18
N LEU A 252 21.65 8.36 15.58
CA LEU A 252 21.29 7.43 14.52
C LEU A 252 20.08 6.55 14.86
N GLY A 253 20.00 6.06 16.10
CA GLY A 253 18.93 5.17 16.53
C GLY A 253 17.53 5.81 16.50
N GLU A 254 17.39 7.00 17.08
CA GLU A 254 16.09 7.67 17.21
C GLU A 254 15.52 8.07 15.86
N VAL A 255 16.39 8.64 15.01
CA VAL A 255 15.99 9.13 13.68
C VAL A 255 15.68 7.97 12.73
N SER A 256 16.36 6.83 12.86
CA SER A 256 16.07 5.62 12.07
C SER A 256 14.73 4.99 12.44
N VAL A 257 14.34 5.06 13.72
CA VAL A 257 13.09 4.45 14.20
C VAL A 257 11.88 5.37 14.01
N TYR A 258 12.09 6.69 13.91
CA TYR A 258 11.04 7.69 13.71
C TYR A 258 10.04 7.37 12.58
N PRO A 259 10.46 7.13 11.31
CA PRO A 259 9.52 6.82 10.23
C PRO A 259 8.74 5.51 10.46
N LEU A 260 9.31 4.55 11.19
CA LEU A 260 8.66 3.28 11.50
C LEU A 260 7.52 3.47 12.52
N VAL A 261 7.75 4.29 13.55
CA VAL A 261 6.74 4.56 14.59
C VAL A 261 5.62 5.44 14.04
N ILE A 262 5.94 6.47 13.25
CA ILE A 262 4.94 7.28 12.55
C ILE A 262 4.11 6.43 11.59
N GLY A 263 4.76 5.53 10.84
CA GLY A 263 4.08 4.56 9.98
C GLY A 263 3.15 3.63 10.76
N GLY A 264 3.61 3.08 11.88
CA GLY A 264 2.82 2.20 12.75
C GLY A 264 1.59 2.88 13.35
N VAL A 265 1.72 4.11 13.84
CA VAL A 265 0.59 4.85 14.40
C VAL A 265 -0.39 5.29 13.31
N SER A 266 0.10 5.59 12.11
CA SER A 266 -0.74 5.86 10.94
C SER A 266 -1.59 4.64 10.55
N ILE A 267 -1.08 3.42 10.71
CA ILE A 267 -1.86 2.19 10.53
C ILE A 267 -3.02 2.14 11.54
N ILE A 268 -2.76 2.42 12.82
CA ILE A 268 -3.81 2.41 13.85
C ILE A 268 -4.86 3.48 13.57
N ALA A 269 -4.44 4.69 13.21
CA ALA A 269 -5.34 5.78 12.81
C ALA A 269 -6.20 5.37 11.59
N SER A 270 -5.60 4.70 10.61
CA SER A 270 -6.29 4.19 9.43
C SER A 270 -7.29 3.09 9.77
N ILE A 271 -6.95 2.17 10.68
CA ILE A 271 -7.87 1.13 11.18
C ILE A 271 -9.09 1.78 11.81
N ILE A 272 -8.90 2.79 12.66
CA ILE A 272 -10.02 3.52 13.27
C ILE A 272 -10.84 4.24 12.19
N GLY A 273 -10.17 4.88 11.22
CA GLY A 273 -10.81 5.56 10.10
C GLY A 273 -11.66 4.65 9.21
N THR A 274 -11.32 3.37 9.07
CA THR A 274 -12.14 2.41 8.31
C THR A 274 -13.57 2.30 8.86
N TYR A 275 -13.76 2.44 10.17
CA TYR A 275 -15.08 2.35 10.79
C TYR A 275 -15.92 3.63 10.61
N ALA A 276 -15.29 4.74 10.21
CA ALA A 276 -15.96 5.99 9.90
C ALA A 276 -16.54 6.03 8.48
N VAL A 277 -16.13 5.12 7.59
CA VAL A 277 -16.62 5.06 6.21
C VAL A 277 -18.02 4.45 6.16
N LYS A 278 -19.04 5.30 6.09
CA LYS A 278 -20.45 4.90 5.99
C LYS A 278 -21.19 5.83 5.03
N SER A 279 -22.00 5.28 4.13
CA SER A 279 -22.90 6.07 3.28
C SER A 279 -24.36 5.70 3.53
N THR A 280 -25.15 6.69 3.96
CA THR A 280 -26.59 6.55 4.16
C THR A 280 -27.40 7.14 2.99
N THR A 281 -26.81 8.05 2.22
CA THR A 281 -27.50 8.87 1.19
C THR A 281 -27.04 8.59 -0.23
N GLY A 282 -26.36 7.46 -0.47
CA GLY A 282 -25.87 7.06 -1.81
C GLY A 282 -24.64 7.83 -2.30
N ASN A 283 -24.15 8.81 -1.54
CA ASN A 283 -22.91 9.52 -1.88
C ASN A 283 -21.71 8.71 -1.37
N VAL A 284 -21.10 7.93 -2.26
CA VAL A 284 -19.94 7.07 -1.97
C VAL A 284 -18.68 7.91 -1.73
N GLU A 285 -18.42 8.91 -2.57
CA GLU A 285 -17.24 9.79 -2.46
C GLU A 285 -17.15 10.42 -1.07
N ARG A 286 -18.26 11.00 -0.57
CA ARG A 286 -18.28 11.61 0.77
C ARG A 286 -17.94 10.62 1.87
N ALA A 287 -18.36 9.36 1.76
CA ALA A 287 -18.03 8.34 2.75
C ALA A 287 -16.53 8.02 2.75
N LEU A 288 -15.89 7.99 1.57
CA LEU A 288 -14.44 7.81 1.46
C LEU A 288 -13.69 9.01 2.06
N TYR A 289 -14.15 10.24 1.81
CA TYR A 289 -13.61 11.45 2.44
C TYR A 289 -13.69 11.43 3.96
N GLN A 290 -14.79 10.92 4.53
CA GLN A 290 -14.94 10.79 5.99
C GLN A 290 -13.85 9.87 6.58
N GLY A 291 -13.60 8.73 5.95
CA GLY A 291 -12.53 7.82 6.37
C GLY A 291 -11.15 8.46 6.30
N LEU A 292 -10.87 9.18 5.20
CA LEU A 292 -9.59 9.89 5.01
C LEU A 292 -9.39 10.99 6.07
N ILE A 293 -10.40 11.82 6.31
CA ILE A 293 -10.32 12.92 7.28
C ILE A 293 -10.13 12.38 8.70
N VAL A 294 -10.90 11.36 9.10
CA VAL A 294 -10.76 10.76 10.44
C VAL A 294 -9.36 10.16 10.62
N SER A 295 -8.86 9.42 9.62
CA SER A 295 -7.51 8.84 9.67
C SER A 295 -6.43 9.92 9.75
N GLY A 296 -6.54 10.97 8.93
CA GLY A 296 -5.57 12.07 8.89
C GLY A 296 -5.54 12.90 10.17
N VAL A 297 -6.70 13.23 10.74
CA VAL A 297 -6.77 13.99 12.01
C VAL A 297 -6.22 13.16 13.17
N LEU A 298 -6.57 11.88 13.26
CA LEU A 298 -6.04 11.00 14.30
C LEU A 298 -4.52 10.83 14.17
N ALA A 299 -4.01 10.67 12.95
CA ALA A 299 -2.57 10.61 12.69
C ALA A 299 -1.87 11.92 13.11
N ALA A 300 -2.40 13.08 12.70
CA ALA A 300 -1.86 14.40 13.04
C ALA A 300 -1.75 14.62 14.57
N ILE A 301 -2.78 14.23 15.33
CA ILE A 301 -2.79 14.31 16.79
C ILE A 301 -1.72 13.38 17.38
N ALA A 302 -1.61 12.17 16.86
CA ALA A 302 -0.70 11.17 17.39
C ALA A 302 0.77 11.44 17.01
N PHE A 303 1.04 12.16 15.92
CA PHE A 303 2.39 12.54 15.52
C PHE A 303 3.06 13.49 16.50
N LEU A 304 2.30 14.33 17.21
CA LEU A 304 2.86 15.31 18.15
C LEU A 304 3.65 14.64 19.30
N PRO A 305 3.06 13.76 20.14
CA PRO A 305 3.80 13.13 21.23
C PRO A 305 4.93 12.22 20.73
N ILE A 306 4.80 11.61 19.56
CA ILE A 306 5.84 10.75 18.97
C ILE A 306 7.04 11.57 18.52
N THR A 307 6.78 12.71 17.87
CA THR A 307 7.85 13.58 17.38
C THR A 307 8.58 14.25 18.53
N LEU A 308 7.86 14.73 19.54
CA LEU A 308 8.51 15.26 20.76
C LEU A 308 9.29 14.19 21.53
N TRP A 309 8.88 12.91 21.43
CA TRP A 309 9.61 11.83 22.10
C TRP A 309 10.90 11.42 21.37
N LEU A 310 10.92 11.46 20.03
CA LEU A 310 12.02 10.93 19.22
C LEU A 310 12.91 12.00 18.55
N MET A 311 12.44 13.24 18.44
CA MET A 311 13.09 14.27 17.62
C MET A 311 13.34 15.59 18.36
N ASP A 312 13.08 15.67 19.68
CA ASP A 312 13.26 16.94 20.42
C ASP A 312 14.73 17.20 20.81
N ASP A 313 15.48 16.13 21.13
CA ASP A 313 16.87 16.20 21.59
C ASP A 313 17.90 15.85 20.48
N VAL A 314 17.47 15.75 19.22
CA VAL A 314 18.34 15.34 18.10
C VAL A 314 19.23 16.48 17.62
N SER A 315 20.49 16.16 17.30
CA SER A 315 21.52 17.11 16.90
C SER A 315 22.03 16.82 15.49
N PHE A 316 22.23 17.87 14.70
CA PHE A 316 22.77 17.76 13.34
C PHE A 316 24.27 17.43 13.36
N LYS A 317 24.73 16.62 12.41
CA LYS A 317 26.16 16.38 12.17
C LYS A 317 26.87 17.68 11.79
N GLU A 318 28.15 17.80 12.17
CA GLU A 318 29.01 18.91 11.78
C GLU A 318 29.04 19.05 10.24
N GLY A 319 28.68 20.23 9.73
CA GLY A 319 28.55 20.51 8.30
C GLY A 319 27.10 20.49 7.77
N ALA A 320 26.27 19.54 8.24
CA ALA A 320 24.85 19.48 7.87
C ALA A 320 24.06 20.65 8.47
N SER A 321 24.35 21.03 9.73
CA SER A 321 23.74 22.17 10.39
C SER A 321 23.89 23.47 9.58
N SER A 322 25.11 23.78 9.13
CA SER A 322 25.39 25.00 8.36
C SER A 322 24.68 25.07 7.01
N LEU A 323 24.46 23.92 6.36
CA LEU A 323 23.77 23.82 5.07
C LEU A 323 22.25 23.87 5.23
N ILE A 324 21.71 23.28 6.30
CA ILE A 324 20.26 23.11 6.50
C ILE A 324 19.65 24.31 7.22
N THR A 325 20.30 24.83 8.27
CA THR A 325 19.76 25.94 9.06
C THR A 325 20.24 27.30 8.58
N GLY A 326 21.18 27.34 7.61
CA GLY A 326 21.79 28.60 7.14
C GLY A 326 22.50 29.39 8.26
N GLY A 327 22.87 28.74 9.36
CA GLY A 327 23.41 29.37 10.57
C GLY A 327 22.39 29.68 11.67
N GLY A 328 21.14 29.22 11.55
CA GLY A 328 20.12 29.30 12.60
C GLY A 328 20.19 28.16 13.62
N ASP A 329 19.38 28.28 14.69
CA ASP A 329 19.25 27.28 15.76
C ASP A 329 18.78 25.91 15.23
N VAL A 330 19.10 24.86 16.00
CA VAL A 330 18.66 23.48 15.73
C VAL A 330 17.14 23.44 15.68
N ALA A 331 16.57 22.86 14.62
CA ALA A 331 15.13 22.68 14.46
C ALA A 331 14.56 21.94 15.68
N SER A 332 13.54 22.52 16.32
CA SER A 332 12.88 21.91 17.49
C SER A 332 12.05 20.71 17.05
N GLY A 333 11.74 19.78 17.97
CA GLY A 333 10.77 18.71 17.73
C GLY A 333 9.42 19.22 17.17
N PHE A 334 9.05 20.47 17.47
CA PHE A 334 7.87 21.12 16.91
C PHE A 334 7.98 21.40 15.40
N ASP A 335 9.16 21.75 14.90
CA ASP A 335 9.39 22.00 13.47
C ASP A 335 9.26 20.71 12.67
N PHE A 336 9.81 19.60 13.18
CA PHE A 336 9.63 18.29 12.59
C PHE A 336 8.16 17.87 12.59
N TRP A 337 7.41 18.14 13.65
CA TRP A 337 5.98 17.88 13.68
C TRP A 337 5.23 18.70 12.63
N LEU A 338 5.57 19.98 12.46
CA LEU A 338 5.00 20.82 11.41
C LEU A 338 5.28 20.25 10.00
N CYS A 339 6.48 19.70 9.76
CA CYS A 339 6.78 19.01 8.50
C CYS A 339 5.86 17.80 8.26
N THR A 340 5.55 17.01 9.28
CA THR A 340 4.60 15.88 9.12
C THR A 340 3.19 16.36 8.75
N LEU A 341 2.75 17.50 9.31
CA LEU A 341 1.46 18.09 8.96
C LEU A 341 1.42 18.63 7.54
N ILE A 342 2.54 19.17 7.04
CA ILE A 342 2.65 19.56 5.63
C ILE A 342 2.40 18.35 4.72
N GLY A 343 2.93 17.18 5.06
CA GLY A 343 2.67 15.93 4.33
C GLY A 343 1.17 15.55 4.28
N ILE A 344 0.46 15.67 5.41
CA ILE A 344 -1.00 15.46 5.48
C ILE A 344 -1.73 16.51 4.63
N GLY A 345 -1.30 17.77 4.71
CA GLY A 345 -1.88 18.88 3.94
C GLY A 345 -1.71 18.69 2.43
N ILE A 346 -0.53 18.24 1.98
CA ILE A 346 -0.26 17.90 0.57
C ILE A 346 -1.16 16.76 0.13
N THR A 347 -1.32 15.72 0.96
CA THR A 347 -2.19 14.58 0.65
C THR A 347 -3.65 15.03 0.50
N ALA A 348 -4.14 15.85 1.42
CA ALA A 348 -5.49 16.43 1.33
C ALA A 348 -5.64 17.30 0.07
N GLY A 349 -4.64 18.10 -0.27
CA GLY A 349 -4.61 18.91 -1.50
C GLY A 349 -4.66 18.06 -2.76
N LEU A 350 -3.85 17.00 -2.84
CA LEU A 350 -3.84 16.06 -3.97
C LEU A 350 -5.21 15.41 -4.16
N PHE A 351 -5.86 14.96 -3.08
CA PHE A 351 -7.21 14.37 -3.16
C PHE A 351 -8.25 15.37 -3.66
N VAL A 352 -8.29 16.59 -3.09
CA VAL A 352 -9.27 17.61 -3.48
C VAL A 352 -9.07 18.05 -4.93
N ILE A 353 -7.82 18.25 -5.35
CA ILE A 353 -7.48 18.62 -6.74
C ILE A 353 -7.86 17.48 -7.69
N THR A 354 -7.53 16.23 -7.34
CA THR A 354 -7.86 15.08 -8.17
C THR A 354 -9.37 14.93 -8.34
N ASP A 355 -10.14 14.97 -7.23
CA ASP A 355 -11.60 14.90 -7.26
C ASP A 355 -12.22 16.01 -8.11
N TYR A 356 -11.67 17.23 -8.06
CA TYR A 356 -12.10 18.34 -8.90
C TYR A 356 -11.93 18.07 -10.40
N TYR A 357 -10.84 17.42 -10.80
CA TYR A 357 -10.54 17.12 -12.21
C TYR A 357 -11.07 15.78 -12.71
N THR A 358 -11.51 14.86 -11.83
CA THR A 358 -11.98 13.52 -12.23
C THR A 358 -13.46 13.26 -11.94
N SER A 359 -14.10 14.00 -11.02
CA SER A 359 -15.52 13.78 -10.70
C SER A 359 -16.46 14.47 -11.69
N THR A 360 -17.53 13.77 -12.09
CA THR A 360 -18.60 14.25 -13.00
C THR A 360 -19.44 15.41 -12.42
N ARG A 361 -19.19 15.80 -11.17
CA ARG A 361 -19.86 16.92 -10.49
C ARG A 361 -19.30 18.28 -10.92
N PHE A 362 -18.03 18.34 -11.27
CA PHE A 362 -17.31 19.59 -11.49
C PHE A 362 -17.21 19.95 -12.98
N SER A 363 -16.92 21.22 -13.25
CA SER A 363 -16.85 21.77 -14.61
C SER A 363 -15.80 21.12 -15.53
N PRO A 364 -14.67 20.56 -15.07
CA PRO A 364 -13.69 19.96 -15.99
C PRO A 364 -14.18 18.69 -16.70
N VAL A 365 -15.11 17.95 -16.09
CA VAL A 365 -15.59 16.64 -16.59
C VAL A 365 -17.00 16.72 -17.21
N LYS A 366 -17.79 17.73 -16.83
CA LYS A 366 -19.13 17.99 -17.38
C LYS A 366 -19.09 18.52 -18.82
#